data_AF-A0A0F5JY47-F1
#
_entry.id   AF-A0A0F5JY47-F1
#
_cell.length_a   1.000
_cell.length_b   1.000
_cell.length_c   1.000
_cell.angle_alpha   90.00
_cell.angle_beta   90.00
_cell.angle_gamma   90.00
#
_symmetry.space_group_name_H-M   'P 1'
#
loop_
_entity.id
_entity.type
_entity.pdbx_description
1 polymer ?
#
loop_
_entity_poly.entity_id
_entity_poly.type
_entity_poly.pdbx_seq_one_letter_code
_entity_poly.pdbx_strand_id
1 'polypeptide(L)'
;MRAADDTSPEAQLARLLATLADPSADGGLSLARVSKRSGLPMSTLRRLLSALGDADLVVWSLQDNGRGTARLTQAGRSLIADTLSPLDTSSSSSHSMPD
;
A
#
# COMPACT_ATOMS: atom_id res chain seq x y z
N MET A 1 20.48 9.47 12.98
CA MET A 1 20.62 8.46 11.91
C MET A 1 19.23 8.08 11.40
N ARG A 2 18.69 8.75 10.38
CA ARG A 2 17.43 8.33 9.70
C ARG A 2 17.22 9.02 8.34
N ALA A 3 18.17 8.84 7.43
CA ALA A 3 18.02 9.20 6.00
C ALA A 3 18.16 7.98 5.08
N ALA A 4 18.48 6.79 5.63
CA ALA A 4 18.62 5.55 4.87
C ALA A 4 17.28 4.94 4.46
N ASP A 5 16.16 5.46 4.97
CA ASP A 5 14.85 4.83 4.82
C ASP A 5 14.17 5.18 3.50
N ASP A 6 14.53 6.31 2.86
CA ASP A 6 13.77 6.84 1.73
C ASP A 6 13.78 5.92 0.49
N THR A 7 14.81 5.09 0.37
CA THR A 7 15.01 4.17 -0.76
C THR A 7 14.79 2.70 -0.36
N SER A 8 14.45 2.41 0.89
CA SER A 8 14.21 1.03 1.35
C SER A 8 13.05 0.41 0.56
N PRO A 9 13.14 -0.88 0.16
CA PRO A 9 12.03 -1.56 -0.52
C PRO A 9 10.74 -1.52 0.31
N GLU A 10 10.85 -1.54 1.63
CA GLU A 10 9.71 -1.43 2.55
C GLU A 10 9.07 -0.04 2.50
N ALA A 11 9.87 1.03 2.51
CA ALA A 11 9.37 2.39 2.36
C ALA A 11 8.74 2.63 0.98
N GLN A 12 9.32 2.06 -0.08
CA GLN A 12 8.75 2.10 -1.43
C GLN A 12 7.40 1.38 -1.49
N LEU A 13 7.29 0.21 -0.85
CA LEU A 13 6.04 -0.53 -0.73
C LEU A 13 5.01 0.27 0.07
N ALA A 14 5.37 0.82 1.22
CA ALA A 14 4.48 1.63 2.05
C ALA A 14 3.90 2.83 1.27
N ARG A 15 4.73 3.55 0.50
CA ARG A 15 4.25 4.66 -0.36
C ARG A 15 3.31 4.20 -1.46
N LEU A 16 3.58 3.05 -2.07
CA LEU A 16 2.68 2.46 -3.07
C LEU A 16 1.33 2.11 -2.46
N LEU A 17 1.31 1.42 -1.32
CA LEU A 17 0.08 1.01 -0.62
C LEU A 17 -0.73 2.24 -0.18
N ALA A 18 -0.08 3.24 0.42
CA ALA A 18 -0.72 4.51 0.81
C ALA A 18 -1.33 5.24 -0.41
N THR A 19 -0.64 5.21 -1.56
CA THR A 19 -1.16 5.80 -2.80
C THR A 19 -2.41 5.08 -3.31
N LEU A 20 -2.43 3.74 -3.22
CA LEU A 20 -3.57 2.93 -3.67
C LEU A 20 -4.75 2.93 -2.69
N ALA A 21 -4.49 3.23 -1.41
CA ALA A 21 -5.50 3.36 -0.36
C ALA A 21 -6.23 4.72 -0.38
N ASP A 22 -5.81 5.66 -1.24
CA ASP A 22 -6.44 6.97 -1.34
C ASP A 22 -7.92 6.86 -1.71
N PRO A 23 -8.85 7.37 -0.89
CA PRO A 23 -10.29 7.28 -1.15
C PRO A 23 -10.74 8.06 -2.38
N SER A 24 -9.95 9.05 -2.83
CA SER A 24 -10.22 9.83 -4.06
C SER A 24 -10.00 9.02 -5.34
N ALA A 25 -9.44 7.81 -5.23
CA ALA A 25 -9.20 6.89 -6.32
C ALA A 25 -10.41 5.97 -6.60
N ASP A 26 -11.61 6.53 -6.66
CA ASP A 26 -12.83 5.77 -6.94
C ASP A 26 -12.72 5.08 -8.32
N GLY A 27 -12.73 3.74 -8.33
CA GLY A 27 -12.53 2.93 -9.53
C GLY A 27 -11.08 2.55 -9.89
N GLY A 28 -10.07 3.04 -9.16
CA GLY A 28 -8.65 2.71 -9.36
C GLY A 28 -7.82 3.83 -10.00
N LEU A 29 -6.50 3.83 -9.74
CA LEU A 29 -5.57 4.85 -10.24
C LEU A 29 -4.84 4.38 -11.48
N SER A 30 -4.67 5.26 -12.46
CA SER A 30 -3.78 4.98 -13.58
C SER A 30 -2.33 4.79 -13.11
N LEU A 31 -1.58 3.85 -13.70
CA LEU A 31 -0.19 3.55 -13.31
C LEU A 31 0.72 4.79 -13.35
N ALA A 32 0.51 5.69 -14.31
CA ALA A 32 1.23 6.96 -14.40
C ALA A 32 0.97 7.86 -13.17
N ARG A 33 -0.27 7.90 -12.68
CA ARG A 33 -0.62 8.64 -11.45
C ARG A 33 0.00 7.98 -10.22
N VAL A 34 -0.04 6.65 -10.15
CA VAL A 34 0.57 5.91 -9.04
C VAL A 34 2.07 6.17 -9.00
N SER A 35 2.78 5.99 -10.12
CA SER A 35 4.23 6.26 -10.25
C SER A 35 4.59 7.69 -9.83
N LYS A 36 3.83 8.68 -10.31
CA LYS A 36 4.05 10.09 -9.97
C LYS A 36 3.86 10.37 -8.47
N ARG A 37 2.84 9.78 -7.84
CA ARG A 37 2.51 10.03 -6.43
C ARG A 37 3.42 9.27 -5.47
N SER A 38 3.79 8.04 -5.81
CA SER A 38 4.68 7.22 -4.99
C SER A 38 6.16 7.53 -5.22
N GLY A 39 6.49 8.31 -6.27
CA GLY A 39 7.87 8.63 -6.66
C GLY A 39 8.65 7.42 -7.19
N LEU A 40 7.95 6.36 -7.62
CA LEU A 40 8.58 5.10 -8.04
C LEU A 40 8.76 5.05 -9.55
N PRO A 41 9.93 4.57 -10.04
CA PRO A 41 10.10 4.31 -11.46
C PRO A 41 9.16 3.18 -11.92
N MET A 42 8.70 3.26 -13.16
CA MET A 42 7.68 2.36 -13.72
C MET A 42 8.09 0.87 -13.69
N SER A 43 9.40 0.58 -13.74
CA SER A 43 9.93 -0.79 -13.58
C SER A 43 9.74 -1.33 -12.16
N THR A 44 10.07 -0.55 -11.13
CA THR A 44 9.87 -0.90 -9.71
C THR A 44 8.40 -1.03 -9.39
N LEU A 45 7.59 -0.07 -9.84
CA LEU A 45 6.15 -0.09 -9.63
C LEU A 45 5.51 -1.36 -10.22
N ARG A 46 5.88 -1.76 -11.44
CA ARG A 46 5.39 -3.00 -12.05
C ARG A 46 5.80 -4.25 -11.26
N ARG A 47 7.05 -4.30 -10.76
CA ARG A 47 7.51 -5.43 -9.94
C ARG A 47 6.70 -5.57 -8.66
N LEU A 48 6.47 -4.46 -7.95
CA LEU A 48 5.68 -4.45 -6.72
C LEU A 48 4.22 -4.80 -6.99
N LEU A 49 3.60 -4.23 -8.04
CA LEU A 49 2.23 -4.54 -8.41
C LEU A 49 2.05 -5.99 -8.83
N SER A 50 3.01 -6.58 -9.54
CA SER A 50 2.98 -8.00 -9.89
C SER A 50 3.00 -8.87 -8.64
N ALA A 51 3.94 -8.63 -7.72
CA ALA A 51 4.03 -9.40 -6.47
C ALA A 51 2.76 -9.26 -5.59
N LEU A 52 2.18 -8.06 -5.54
CA LEU A 52 0.91 -7.82 -4.83
C LEU A 52 -0.29 -8.47 -5.55
N GLY A 53 -0.26 -8.53 -6.88
CA GLY A 53 -1.27 -9.20 -7.69
C GLY A 53 -1.21 -10.72 -7.54
N ASP A 54 -0.02 -11.30 -7.46
CA ASP A 54 0.18 -12.73 -7.21
C ASP A 54 -0.37 -13.15 -5.82
N ALA A 55 -0.40 -12.21 -4.87
CA ALA A 55 -1.00 -12.37 -3.54
C ALA A 55 -2.49 -11.98 -3.47
N ASP A 56 -3.13 -11.61 -4.59
CA ASP A 56 -4.52 -11.14 -4.68
C ASP A 56 -4.84 -9.91 -3.77
N LEU A 57 -3.83 -9.09 -3.49
CA LEU A 57 -3.95 -7.86 -2.71
C LEU A 57 -4.30 -6.65 -3.59
N VAL A 58 -3.91 -6.72 -4.87
CA VAL A 58 -4.10 -5.64 -5.85
C VAL A 58 -4.59 -6.23 -7.17
N VAL A 59 -5.61 -5.59 -7.76
CA VAL A 59 -5.97 -5.81 -9.15
C VAL A 59 -5.33 -4.71 -9.99
N TRP A 60 -4.50 -5.10 -10.95
CA TRP A 60 -3.89 -4.16 -11.88
C TRP A 60 -3.92 -4.69 -13.31
N SER A 61 -3.88 -3.76 -14.27
CA SER A 61 -3.79 -4.05 -15.69
C SER A 61 -2.76 -3.12 -16.34
N LEU A 62 -2.05 -3.63 -17.33
CA LEU A 62 -1.16 -2.87 -18.19
C LEU A 62 -1.54 -3.19 -19.64
N GLN A 63 -1.80 -2.16 -20.42
CA GLN A 63 -2.11 -2.23 -21.84
C GLN A 63 -0.84 -2.01 -22.67
N ASP A 64 -0.85 -2.50 -23.91
CA ASP A 64 0.28 -2.38 -24.85
C ASP A 64 0.67 -0.94 -25.18
N ASN A 65 -0.27 0.00 -25.02
CA ASN A 65 -0.03 1.44 -25.18
C ASN A 65 0.64 2.08 -23.95
N GLY A 66 1.05 1.29 -22.95
CA GLY A 66 1.68 1.76 -21.71
C GLY A 66 0.73 2.35 -20.67
N ARG A 67 -0.59 2.42 -20.97
CA ARG A 67 -1.61 2.80 -20.00
C ARG A 67 -1.99 1.59 -19.17
N GLY A 68 -2.38 1.83 -17.93
CA GLY A 68 -2.82 0.77 -17.03
C GLY A 68 -3.49 1.37 -15.82
N THR A 69 -4.20 0.55 -15.06
CA THR A 69 -4.83 0.94 -13.81
C THR A 69 -4.46 -0.05 -12.71
N ALA A 70 -4.40 0.43 -11.47
CA ALA A 70 -4.19 -0.38 -10.29
C ALA A 70 -5.17 0.05 -9.20
N ARG A 71 -5.71 -0.94 -8.48
CA ARG A 71 -6.59 -0.73 -7.32
C ARG A 71 -6.39 -1.85 -6.30
N LEU A 72 -6.60 -1.54 -5.03
CA LEU A 72 -6.63 -2.56 -3.98
C LEU A 72 -7.85 -3.46 -4.12
N THR A 73 -7.66 -4.74 -3.82
CA THR A 73 -8.77 -5.67 -3.57
C THR A 73 -9.38 -5.39 -2.20
N GLN A 74 -10.52 -6.02 -1.90
CA GLN A 74 -11.09 -5.96 -0.56
C GLN A 74 -10.10 -6.48 0.49
N ALA A 75 -9.41 -7.60 0.20
CA ALA A 75 -8.39 -8.18 1.06
C ALA A 75 -7.20 -7.22 1.28
N GLY A 76 -6.69 -6.61 0.21
CA GLY A 76 -5.61 -5.63 0.30
C GLY A 76 -5.98 -4.40 1.12
N ARG A 77 -7.22 -3.90 0.99
CA ARG A 77 -7.71 -2.78 1.81
C ARG A 77 -7.78 -3.13 3.29
N SER A 78 -8.29 -4.31 3.63
CA SER A 78 -8.34 -4.78 5.03
C SER A 78 -6.96 -4.94 5.64
N LEU A 79 -6.01 -5.53 4.91
CA LEU A 79 -4.63 -5.69 5.36
C LEU A 79 -3.95 -4.33 5.60
N ILE A 80 -4.12 -3.39 4.66
CA ILE A 80 -3.55 -2.05 4.81
C ILE A 80 -4.21 -1.31 5.97
N ALA A 81 -5.52 -1.40 6.12
CA ALA A 81 -6.21 -0.76 7.25
C ALA A 81 -5.68 -1.27 8.60
N ASP A 82 -5.39 -2.57 8.71
CA ASP A 82 -4.79 -3.18 9.89
C ASP A 82 -3.33 -2.71 10.11
N THR A 83 -2.55 -2.60 9.02
CA THR A 83 -1.13 -2.19 9.08
C THR A 83 -0.96 -0.69 9.32
N LEU A 84 -1.83 0.15 8.75
CA LEU A 84 -1.84 1.60 8.92
C LEU A 84 -2.62 2.04 10.15
N SER A 85 -3.40 1.14 10.78
CA SER A 85 -3.98 1.44 12.07
C SER A 85 -2.81 1.79 12.99
N PRO A 86 -2.78 3.00 13.57
CA PRO A 86 -1.84 3.23 14.66
C PRO A 86 -2.14 2.13 15.66
N LEU A 87 -1.10 1.37 15.99
CA LEU A 87 -1.13 0.28 16.95
C LEU A 87 -1.99 0.79 18.11
N ASP A 88 -3.21 0.30 18.26
CA ASP A 88 -3.99 0.56 19.45
C ASP A 88 -3.33 -0.33 20.50
N THR A 89 -2.19 0.13 21.01
CA THR A 89 -1.54 -0.38 22.21
C THR A 89 -2.37 0.09 23.41
N SER A 90 -3.69 0.01 23.33
CA SER A 90 -4.51 -0.19 24.51
C SER A 90 -4.32 -1.63 24.94
N SER A 91 -3.11 -1.93 25.41
CA SER A 91 -2.92 -2.95 26.42
C SER A 91 -3.88 -2.59 27.54
N SER A 92 -4.95 -3.37 27.59
CA SER A 92 -5.87 -3.45 28.69
C SER A 92 -5.06 -3.70 29.98
N SER A 93 -4.75 -2.63 30.70
CA SER A 93 -4.42 -2.69 32.12
C SER A 93 -5.70 -2.43 32.90
N SER A 94 -6.70 -3.28 32.67
CA SER A 94 -7.72 -3.59 33.67
C SER A 94 -7.31 -4.91 34.33
N HIS A 95 -6.39 -4.82 35.29
CA HIS A 95 -6.23 -5.89 36.28
C HIS A 95 -6.62 -5.32 37.64
N SER A 96 -7.83 -5.68 38.06
CA SER A 96 -8.30 -5.59 39.43
C SER A 96 -7.23 -6.04 40.42
N MET A 97 -7.07 -5.31 41.50
CA MET A 97 -6.57 -5.89 42.74
C MET A 97 -7.79 -6.21 43.61
N PRO A 98 -8.13 -7.50 43.82
CA PRO A 98 -8.99 -7.89 44.93
C PRO A 98 -8.14 -8.11 46.20
N ASP A 99 -8.78 -7.76 47.31
CA ASP A 99 -8.39 -7.87 48.74
C ASP A 99 -7.36 -6.86 49.28
#